data_AF-A0A3G3GPH2-F1
#
_entry.id   AF-A0A3G3GPH2-F1
#
_cell.length_a   1.000
_cell.length_b   1.000
_cell.length_c   1.000
_cell.angle_alpha   90.00
_cell.angle_beta   90.00
_cell.angle_gamma   90.00
#
_symmetry.space_group_name_H-M   'P 1'
#
loop_
_entity.id
_entity.type
_entity.pdbx_description
1 polymer ?
#
loop_
_entity_poly.entity_id
_entity_poly.type
_entity_poly.pdbx_seq_one_letter_code
_entity_poly.pdbx_strand_id
1 'polypeptide(L)'
;MNALISGIQQVGIGVPNANDAFTWYRKTLGLNVPIFNDEADAKLMTCYTSGEVRRRHAIMALNMAGGGGVEIWQYKNRIPVEPTFEPVLGDLGIFSIKIKCLDVPTFYTQLSSKEKKSALGASPENRKQFWLRDFRNNILQIVPNDSWFRPNGHLTGGVCGAVIGVSDIDKAIAFYAGTLQIDQIVYDKTGTFEDFAFLGADKQLFRRVLLRKSLGKVGAFGKLLGGIEIELVQALDRTPRKIFEDRDWGDAGFIHLCFDALDMDALKNQCQANGFPFTVDSADSFDMGEAAGRFSYVEDPDGTLIEFVETHKVPIVKKLGIYLNLKKRKKQTHLPDWMVATLGWGKVKD
;
A
#
# COMPACT_ATOMS: atom_id res chain seq x y z
N MET A 1 -22.29 8.34 -7.92
CA MET A 1 -20.96 8.93 -8.20
C MET A 1 -20.12 7.90 -8.96
N ASN A 2 -19.29 8.33 -9.90
CA ASN A 2 -18.34 7.45 -10.56
C ASN A 2 -17.22 7.10 -9.57
N ALA A 3 -16.78 5.85 -9.54
CA ALA A 3 -15.62 5.47 -8.74
C ALA A 3 -14.36 6.12 -9.34
N LEU A 4 -13.56 6.75 -8.48
CA LEU A 4 -12.34 7.47 -8.88
C LEU A 4 -11.05 6.69 -8.57
N ILE A 5 -11.14 5.66 -7.72
CA ILE A 5 -10.06 4.73 -7.43
C ILE A 5 -10.54 3.28 -7.60
N SER A 6 -9.64 2.37 -8.00
CA SER A 6 -9.98 0.96 -8.23
C SER A 6 -9.44 -0.02 -7.20
N GLY A 7 -8.29 0.28 -6.59
CA GLY A 7 -7.58 -0.60 -5.67
C GLY A 7 -6.31 0.07 -5.13
N ILE A 8 -5.64 -0.59 -4.18
CA ILE A 8 -4.28 -0.20 -3.78
C ILE A 8 -3.33 -0.64 -4.90
N GLN A 9 -2.59 0.31 -5.47
CA GLN A 9 -1.60 0.02 -6.51
C GLN A 9 -0.29 -0.49 -5.88
N GLN A 10 0.21 0.23 -4.87
CA GLN A 10 1.38 -0.15 -4.09
C GLN A 10 1.37 0.49 -2.69
N VAL A 11 2.27 0.02 -1.83
CA VAL A 11 2.76 0.76 -0.67
C VAL A 11 4.26 0.98 -0.82
N GLY A 12 4.70 2.22 -0.65
CA GLY A 12 6.11 2.59 -0.66
C GLY A 12 6.79 2.21 0.65
N ILE A 13 8.00 1.65 0.59
CA ILE A 13 8.83 1.34 1.75
C ILE A 13 10.27 1.81 1.58
N GLY A 14 10.72 2.73 2.43
CA GLY A 14 12.10 3.18 2.47
C GLY A 14 13.02 2.15 3.14
N VAL A 15 14.14 1.84 2.49
CA VAL A 15 15.12 0.86 2.95
C VAL A 15 16.57 1.25 2.61
N PRO A 16 17.55 0.83 3.41
CA PRO A 16 18.96 1.04 3.11
C PRO A 16 19.47 0.16 1.96
N ASN A 17 18.83 -0.99 1.69
CA ASN A 17 19.17 -1.89 0.58
C ASN A 17 17.90 -2.48 -0.06
N ALA A 18 17.63 -2.07 -1.30
CA ALA A 18 16.44 -2.49 -2.04
C ALA A 18 16.48 -3.98 -2.44
N ASN A 19 17.67 -4.53 -2.72
CA ASN A 19 17.79 -5.93 -3.15
C ASN A 19 17.56 -6.92 -2.00
N ASP A 20 18.02 -6.57 -0.80
CA ASP A 20 17.78 -7.39 0.40
C ASP A 20 16.27 -7.40 0.73
N ALA A 21 15.65 -6.22 0.67
CA ALA A 21 14.20 -6.08 0.84
C ALA A 21 13.44 -6.90 -0.19
N PHE A 22 13.76 -6.73 -1.46
CA PHE A 22 13.09 -7.45 -2.53
C PHE A 22 13.25 -8.96 -2.38
N THR A 23 14.43 -9.43 -1.97
CA THR A 23 14.68 -10.84 -1.70
C THR A 23 13.76 -11.39 -0.61
N TRP A 24 13.58 -10.68 0.50
CA TRP A 24 12.70 -11.13 1.57
C TRP A 24 11.23 -11.11 1.14
N TYR A 25 10.72 -10.00 0.61
CA TYR A 25 9.32 -9.89 0.15
C TYR A 25 8.98 -10.93 -0.94
N ARG A 26 9.93 -11.20 -1.84
CA ARG A 26 9.78 -12.21 -2.88
C ARG A 26 9.73 -13.63 -2.35
N LYS A 27 10.67 -14.01 -1.49
CA LYS A 27 10.80 -15.38 -0.95
C LYS A 27 9.73 -15.69 0.08
N THR A 28 9.38 -14.74 0.95
CA THR A 28 8.45 -14.95 2.05
C THR A 28 6.99 -14.73 1.63
N LEU A 29 6.71 -13.75 0.78
CA LEU A 29 5.35 -13.30 0.46
C LEU A 29 4.96 -13.46 -1.03
N GLY A 30 5.85 -13.97 -1.87
CA GLY A 30 5.55 -14.24 -3.28
C GLY A 30 5.40 -12.98 -4.15
N LEU A 31 5.88 -11.82 -3.67
CA LEU A 31 5.99 -10.57 -4.44
C LEU A 31 7.17 -10.70 -5.43
N ASN A 32 7.01 -11.57 -6.42
CA ASN A 32 8.08 -12.07 -7.28
C ASN A 32 8.08 -11.50 -8.70
N VAL A 33 7.19 -10.56 -9.00
CA VAL A 33 7.08 -9.94 -10.32
C VAL A 33 7.47 -8.46 -10.24
N PRO A 34 8.73 -8.10 -10.50
CA PRO A 34 9.13 -6.70 -10.59
C PRO A 34 8.49 -6.08 -11.84
N ILE A 35 7.72 -5.03 -11.64
CA ILE A 35 7.12 -4.22 -12.70
C ILE A 35 8.13 -3.22 -13.24
N PHE A 36 8.94 -2.66 -12.34
CA PHE A 36 10.14 -1.92 -12.70
C PHE A 36 11.24 -2.14 -11.66
N ASN A 37 12.46 -1.84 -12.07
CA ASN A 37 13.65 -1.80 -11.24
C ASN A 37 14.55 -0.71 -11.86
N ASP A 38 14.50 0.49 -11.32
CA ASP A 38 15.03 1.69 -11.96
C ASP A 38 15.75 2.62 -10.98
N GLU A 39 16.67 3.41 -11.51
CA GLU A 39 17.26 4.54 -10.80
C GLU A 39 16.82 5.85 -11.44
N ALA A 40 16.36 6.79 -10.61
CA ALA A 40 15.86 8.09 -11.06
C ALA A 40 16.04 9.18 -9.99
N ASP A 41 15.81 10.43 -10.37
CA ASP A 41 15.76 11.56 -9.44
C ASP A 41 14.30 11.86 -9.05
N ALA A 42 14.02 11.95 -7.76
CA ALA A 42 12.71 12.30 -7.22
C ALA A 42 12.50 13.83 -7.19
N LYS A 43 12.50 14.47 -8.38
CA LYS A 43 12.49 15.93 -8.53
C LYS A 43 11.24 16.63 -8.00
N LEU A 44 10.11 15.93 -8.00
CA LEU A 44 8.80 16.47 -7.57
C LEU A 44 8.55 16.31 -6.07
N MET A 45 9.43 15.62 -5.35
CA MET A 45 9.24 15.29 -3.94
C MET A 45 10.01 16.23 -3.00
N THR A 46 10.57 17.35 -3.49
CA THR A 46 11.40 18.27 -2.70
C THR A 46 10.68 18.83 -1.46
N CYS A 47 9.36 19.00 -1.51
CA CYS A 47 8.56 19.38 -0.35
C CYS A 47 8.58 18.35 0.79
N TYR A 48 8.82 17.08 0.47
CA TYR A 48 8.93 15.97 1.43
C TYR A 48 10.35 15.44 1.61
N THR A 49 11.34 16.11 1.00
CA THR A 49 12.76 15.73 1.10
C THR A 49 13.64 16.90 1.51
N SER A 50 13.12 17.74 2.42
CA SER A 50 13.82 18.90 2.99
C SER A 50 14.37 19.87 1.93
N GLY A 51 13.65 20.03 0.81
CA GLY A 51 14.03 20.90 -0.31
C GLY A 51 15.02 20.29 -1.31
N GLU A 52 15.53 19.08 -1.05
CA GLU A 52 16.62 18.47 -1.81
C GLU A 52 16.12 17.42 -2.80
N VAL A 53 16.67 17.40 -4.02
CA VAL A 53 16.40 16.32 -4.97
C VAL A 53 17.12 15.05 -4.51
N ARG A 54 16.34 13.98 -4.32
CA ARG A 54 16.89 12.67 -3.91
C ARG A 54 17.01 11.74 -5.10
N ARG A 55 18.22 11.20 -5.32
CA ARG A 55 18.42 10.11 -6.29
C ARG A 55 18.05 8.80 -5.61
N ARG A 56 17.32 7.94 -6.30
CA ARG A 56 16.77 6.70 -5.76
C ARG A 56 17.01 5.51 -6.65
N HIS A 57 16.98 4.33 -6.04
CA HIS A 57 16.75 3.05 -6.67
C HIS A 57 15.39 2.55 -6.17
N ALA A 58 14.47 2.26 -7.09
CA ALA A 58 13.17 1.71 -6.74
C ALA A 58 12.90 0.37 -7.41
N ILE A 59 12.25 -0.53 -6.67
CA ILE A 59 11.77 -1.82 -7.17
C ILE A 59 10.30 -1.93 -6.78
N MET A 60 9.39 -1.85 -7.75
CA MET A 60 7.98 -2.17 -7.52
C MET A 60 7.71 -3.62 -7.87
N ALA A 61 7.36 -4.42 -6.87
CA ALA A 61 7.11 -5.85 -7.03
C ALA A 61 5.64 -6.20 -6.76
N LEU A 62 5.03 -6.95 -7.67
CA LEU A 62 3.69 -7.51 -7.55
C LEU A 62 3.73 -8.99 -7.19
N ASN A 63 2.61 -9.42 -6.61
CA ASN A 63 2.24 -10.82 -6.50
C ASN A 63 1.09 -11.08 -7.47
N MET A 64 1.29 -11.99 -8.42
CA MET A 64 0.29 -12.27 -9.46
C MET A 64 -0.94 -13.04 -8.97
N ALA A 65 -1.02 -13.39 -7.68
CA ALA A 65 -2.27 -13.81 -7.07
C ALA A 65 -3.27 -12.67 -6.85
N GLY A 66 -2.80 -11.42 -6.99
CA GLY A 66 -3.60 -10.21 -6.85
C GLY A 66 -3.32 -9.50 -5.53
N GLY A 67 -3.83 -8.27 -5.39
CA GLY A 67 -3.35 -7.28 -4.42
C GLY A 67 -2.40 -6.28 -5.07
N GLY A 68 -2.21 -5.14 -4.41
CA GLY A 68 -1.21 -4.14 -4.75
C GLY A 68 0.22 -4.63 -4.50
N GLY A 69 1.18 -3.88 -5.03
CA GLY A 69 2.60 -4.14 -4.87
C GLY A 69 3.21 -3.59 -3.59
N VAL A 70 4.50 -3.85 -3.46
CA VAL A 70 5.39 -3.09 -2.57
C VAL A 70 6.37 -2.36 -3.47
N GLU A 71 6.48 -1.05 -3.30
CA GLU A 71 7.48 -0.22 -3.96
C GLU A 71 8.63 0.05 -2.99
N ILE A 72 9.73 -0.66 -3.20
CA ILE A 72 10.90 -0.61 -2.34
C ILE A 72 11.77 0.55 -2.79
N TRP A 73 12.00 1.51 -1.89
CA TRP A 73 12.74 2.74 -2.14
C TRP A 73 14.08 2.74 -1.40
N GLN A 74 15.16 2.98 -2.12
CA GLN A 74 16.49 3.18 -1.55
C GLN A 74 17.11 4.47 -2.07
N TYR A 75 17.58 5.34 -1.16
CA TYR A 75 18.40 6.48 -1.57
C TYR A 75 19.75 6.05 -2.13
N LYS A 76 20.21 6.77 -3.16
CA LYS A 76 21.53 6.59 -3.78
C LYS A 76 22.50 7.71 -3.44
N ASN A 77 22.00 8.85 -2.96
CA ASN A 77 22.80 10.01 -2.58
C ASN A 77 22.77 10.34 -1.08
N ARG A 78 22.11 9.52 -0.25
CA ARG A 78 22.19 9.57 1.21
C ARG A 78 21.87 8.20 1.82
N ILE A 79 22.12 8.05 3.12
CA ILE A 79 21.66 6.90 3.90
C ILE A 79 20.26 7.24 4.45
N PRO A 80 19.27 6.34 4.34
CA PRO A 80 17.97 6.57 4.95
C PRO A 80 18.09 6.58 6.48
N VAL A 81 17.38 7.50 7.10
CA VAL A 81 17.32 7.67 8.56
C VAL A 81 16.30 6.69 9.15
N GLU A 82 16.70 6.00 10.21
CA GLU A 82 15.83 5.15 11.03
C GLU A 82 14.98 6.01 11.98
N PRO A 83 13.78 5.56 12.39
CA PRO A 83 13.03 6.27 13.42
C PRO A 83 13.82 6.33 14.73
N THR A 84 13.80 7.48 15.40
CA THR A 84 14.51 7.71 16.68
C THR A 84 13.81 7.08 17.89
N PHE A 85 12.64 6.48 17.67
CA PHE A 85 11.82 5.75 18.62
C PHE A 85 11.24 4.52 17.94
N GLU A 86 10.74 3.54 18.70
CA GLU A 86 9.98 2.43 18.12
C GLU A 86 8.54 2.89 17.87
N PRO A 87 8.06 2.96 16.61
CA PRO A 87 6.66 3.26 16.33
C PRO A 87 5.75 2.22 16.98
N VAL A 88 4.73 2.69 17.69
CA VAL A 88 3.75 1.82 18.35
C VAL A 88 2.35 2.02 17.75
N LEU A 89 1.50 1.02 17.90
CA LEU A 89 0.16 1.04 17.31
C LEU A 89 -0.63 2.29 17.75
N GLY A 90 -1.20 3.01 16.80
CA GLY A 90 -1.92 4.28 17.02
C GLY A 90 -1.05 5.53 16.86
N ASP A 91 0.28 5.40 16.68
CA ASP A 91 1.11 6.50 16.18
C ASP A 91 0.70 6.90 14.76
N LEU A 92 0.73 8.20 14.47
CA LEU A 92 0.16 8.81 13.28
C LEU A 92 0.94 8.40 12.03
N GLY A 93 0.24 7.82 11.05
CA GLY A 93 0.84 7.32 9.81
C GLY A 93 0.56 5.84 9.54
N ILE A 94 1.17 5.31 8.48
CA ILE A 94 1.05 3.89 8.09
C ILE A 94 1.86 3.04 9.07
N PHE A 95 1.15 2.35 9.97
CA PHE A 95 1.77 1.47 10.96
C PHE A 95 2.07 0.07 10.40
N SER A 96 1.15 -0.46 9.58
CA SER A 96 1.26 -1.80 9.00
C SER A 96 0.61 -1.85 7.63
N ILE A 97 1.13 -2.69 6.74
CA ILE A 97 0.40 -3.12 5.54
C ILE A 97 -0.34 -4.43 5.81
N LYS A 98 -1.43 -4.65 5.08
CA LYS A 98 -2.18 -5.91 5.10
C LYS A 98 -1.85 -6.73 3.87
N ILE A 99 -1.42 -7.96 4.06
CA ILE A 99 -1.13 -8.91 2.98
C ILE A 99 -2.25 -9.93 2.92
N LYS A 100 -2.87 -10.08 1.75
CA LYS A 100 -3.93 -11.07 1.58
C LYS A 100 -3.36 -12.49 1.59
N CYS A 101 -4.09 -13.41 2.21
CA CYS A 101 -3.70 -14.81 2.33
C CYS A 101 -4.91 -15.72 2.08
N LEU A 102 -4.73 -16.76 1.28
CA LEU A 102 -5.78 -17.69 0.89
C LEU A 102 -6.17 -18.61 2.06
N ASP A 103 -5.17 -19.04 2.82
CA ASP A 103 -5.32 -19.91 4.00
C ASP A 103 -4.32 -19.47 5.08
N VAL A 104 -4.81 -18.65 6.01
CA VAL A 104 -4.01 -18.04 7.07
C VAL A 104 -3.40 -19.10 8.01
N PRO A 105 -4.15 -20.08 8.56
CA PRO A 105 -3.56 -21.14 9.37
C PRO A 105 -2.48 -21.96 8.65
N THR A 106 -2.69 -22.31 7.38
CA THR A 106 -1.68 -23.08 6.64
C THR A 106 -0.45 -22.24 6.33
N PHE A 107 -0.61 -20.97 5.93
CA PHE A 107 0.55 -20.09 5.72
C PHE A 107 1.33 -19.85 7.02
N TYR A 108 0.62 -19.70 8.14
CA TYR A 108 1.22 -19.56 9.46
C TYR A 108 2.16 -20.72 9.80
N THR A 109 1.80 -21.97 9.48
CA THR A 109 2.65 -23.14 9.73
C THR A 109 3.79 -23.29 8.72
N GLN A 110 3.64 -22.78 7.50
CA GLN A 110 4.68 -22.80 6.46
C GLN A 110 5.81 -21.80 6.70
N LEU A 111 5.54 -20.70 7.40
CA LEU A 111 6.56 -19.69 7.71
C LEU A 111 7.73 -20.31 8.48
N SER A 112 8.95 -19.95 8.07
CA SER A 112 10.18 -20.36 8.74
C SER A 112 10.14 -20.04 10.24
N SER A 113 10.76 -20.90 11.06
CA SER A 113 10.89 -20.66 12.51
C SER A 113 11.70 -19.41 12.86
N LYS A 114 12.44 -18.83 11.91
CA LYS A 114 13.16 -17.56 12.08
C LYS A 114 12.26 -16.32 11.97
N GLU A 115 11.09 -16.46 11.37
CA GLU A 115 10.17 -15.34 11.17
C GLU A 115 9.49 -14.95 12.49
N LYS A 116 9.49 -13.64 12.80
CA LYS A 116 8.88 -13.12 14.03
C LYS A 116 7.39 -12.87 13.78
N LYS A 117 6.54 -13.72 14.34
CA LYS A 117 5.08 -13.65 14.17
C LYS A 117 4.34 -13.76 15.50
N SER A 118 3.14 -13.18 15.56
CA SER A 118 2.21 -13.37 16.68
C SER A 118 1.64 -14.79 16.69
N ALA A 119 0.95 -15.19 17.76
CA ALA A 119 0.04 -16.32 17.67
C ALA A 119 -1.09 -16.04 16.67
N LEU A 120 -1.76 -17.10 16.19
CA LEU A 120 -2.99 -16.97 15.42
C LEU A 120 -4.09 -16.33 16.28
N GLY A 121 -4.58 -15.18 15.85
CA GLY A 121 -5.68 -14.47 16.48
C GLY A 121 -6.91 -14.39 15.58
N ALA A 122 -7.91 -13.65 16.04
CA ALA A 122 -9.06 -13.28 15.24
C ALA A 122 -9.20 -11.75 15.27
N SER A 123 -9.56 -11.18 14.12
CA SER A 123 -9.96 -9.77 14.02
C SER A 123 -11.33 -9.55 14.69
N PRO A 124 -11.77 -8.28 14.88
CA PRO A 124 -13.08 -7.97 15.44
C PRO A 124 -14.29 -8.52 14.66
N GLU A 125 -14.08 -8.91 13.41
CA GLU A 125 -15.04 -9.59 12.51
C GLU A 125 -14.87 -11.13 12.52
N ASN A 126 -14.15 -11.67 13.51
CA ASN A 126 -13.89 -13.09 13.71
C ASN A 126 -13.14 -13.78 12.55
N ARG A 127 -12.43 -13.03 11.70
CA ARG A 127 -11.55 -13.59 10.66
C ARG A 127 -10.18 -13.90 11.25
N LYS A 128 -9.68 -15.12 11.02
CA LYS A 128 -8.36 -15.59 11.45
C LYS A 128 -7.26 -14.73 10.82
N GLN A 129 -6.32 -14.26 11.63
CA GLN A 129 -5.21 -13.39 11.20
C GLN A 129 -4.00 -13.55 12.12
N PHE A 130 -2.86 -13.02 11.72
CA PHE A 130 -1.70 -12.86 12.60
C PHE A 130 -0.80 -11.69 12.14
N TRP A 131 0.02 -11.20 13.05
CA TRP A 131 1.03 -10.19 12.78
C TRP A 131 2.36 -10.84 12.43
N LEU A 132 3.06 -10.27 11.46
CA LEU A 132 4.39 -10.70 11.02
C LEU A 132 5.29 -9.47 10.99
N ARG A 133 6.53 -9.62 11.43
CA ARG A 133 7.56 -8.61 11.21
C ARG A 133 8.36 -8.98 9.98
N ASP A 134 8.63 -8.01 9.11
CA ASP A 134 9.59 -8.20 8.04
C ASP A 134 11.04 -8.27 8.57
N PHE A 135 11.99 -8.47 7.67
CA PHE A 135 13.42 -8.53 7.99
C PHE A 135 14.00 -7.23 8.60
N ARG A 136 13.27 -6.11 8.55
CA ARG A 136 13.62 -4.82 9.19
C ARG A 136 12.70 -4.45 10.35
N ASN A 137 11.89 -5.40 10.82
CA ASN A 137 10.90 -5.25 11.89
C ASN A 137 9.67 -4.37 11.56
N ASN A 138 9.43 -4.01 10.30
CA ASN A 138 8.16 -3.39 9.90
C ASN A 138 7.01 -4.38 10.12
N ILE A 139 5.86 -3.87 10.54
CA ILE A 139 4.69 -4.70 10.84
C ILE A 139 3.91 -4.99 9.56
N LEU A 140 3.53 -6.25 9.40
CA LEU A 140 2.62 -6.77 8.39
C LEU A 140 1.47 -7.48 9.10
N GLN A 141 0.25 -7.32 8.58
CA GLN A 141 -0.92 -8.09 9.02
C GLN A 141 -1.27 -9.09 7.93
N ILE A 142 -1.26 -10.38 8.25
CA ILE A 142 -1.66 -11.44 7.31
C ILE A 142 -3.15 -11.73 7.51
N VAL A 143 -3.95 -11.45 6.49
CA VAL A 143 -5.41 -11.46 6.58
C VAL A 143 -6.05 -12.27 5.44
N PRO A 144 -7.21 -12.89 5.65
CA PRO A 144 -7.95 -13.54 4.58
C PRO A 144 -8.54 -12.50 3.63
N ASN A 145 -8.73 -12.87 2.37
CA ASN A 145 -9.35 -12.01 1.38
C ASN A 145 -10.13 -12.83 0.36
N ASP A 146 -11.21 -12.27 -0.17
CA ASP A 146 -12.10 -12.95 -1.12
C ASP A 146 -11.78 -12.61 -2.58
N SER A 147 -10.93 -11.60 -2.83
CA SER A 147 -10.57 -11.12 -4.16
C SER A 147 -9.19 -11.64 -4.60
N TRP A 148 -9.21 -12.52 -5.61
CA TRP A 148 -8.04 -13.18 -6.18
C TRP A 148 -8.02 -13.06 -7.70
N PHE A 149 -6.82 -12.95 -8.27
CA PHE A 149 -6.63 -12.86 -9.71
C PHE A 149 -6.36 -14.24 -10.34
N ARG A 150 -5.29 -14.92 -9.90
CA ARG A 150 -4.94 -16.28 -10.35
C ARG A 150 -4.05 -17.00 -9.34
N PRO A 151 -4.01 -18.34 -9.32
CA PRO A 151 -3.02 -19.05 -8.51
C PRO A 151 -1.58 -18.68 -8.94
N ASN A 152 -0.66 -18.56 -7.97
CA ASN A 152 0.76 -18.20 -8.21
C ASN A 152 1.76 -19.21 -7.59
N GLY A 153 1.26 -20.23 -6.88
CA GLY A 153 2.05 -21.21 -6.13
C GLY A 153 2.37 -20.83 -4.67
N HIS A 154 1.91 -19.67 -4.20
CA HIS A 154 2.03 -19.21 -2.82
C HIS A 154 0.64 -19.08 -2.18
N LEU A 155 0.57 -19.12 -0.85
CA LEU A 155 -0.67 -18.88 -0.11
C LEU A 155 -0.96 -17.39 0.11
N THR A 156 0.00 -16.51 -0.18
CA THR A 156 -0.13 -15.06 -0.09
C THR A 156 -0.36 -14.42 -1.45
N GLY A 157 -1.08 -13.29 -1.44
CA GLY A 157 -1.13 -12.32 -2.52
C GLY A 157 -0.29 -11.08 -2.19
N GLY A 158 -0.65 -9.96 -2.79
CA GLY A 158 -0.07 -8.64 -2.54
C GLY A 158 -0.79 -7.87 -1.44
N VAL A 159 -0.55 -6.57 -1.39
CA VAL A 159 -1.15 -5.65 -0.44
C VAL A 159 -2.65 -5.53 -0.68
N CYS A 160 -3.46 -5.66 0.37
CA CYS A 160 -4.92 -5.48 0.32
C CYS A 160 -5.41 -4.36 1.24
N GLY A 161 -4.51 -3.72 1.98
CA GLY A 161 -4.90 -2.75 2.98
C GLY A 161 -3.75 -2.18 3.77
N ALA A 162 -4.08 -1.31 4.73
CA ALA A 162 -3.15 -0.73 5.68
C ALA A 162 -3.84 -0.54 7.05
N VAL A 163 -3.03 -0.51 8.11
CA VAL A 163 -3.40 -0.04 9.44
C VAL A 163 -2.75 1.33 9.62
N ILE A 164 -3.57 2.34 9.87
CA ILE A 164 -3.16 3.74 9.92
C ILE A 164 -3.53 4.30 11.29
N GLY A 165 -2.54 4.81 12.01
CA GLY A 165 -2.80 5.55 13.24
C GLY A 165 -3.27 6.96 12.90
N VAL A 166 -4.31 7.42 13.59
CA VAL A 166 -4.96 8.71 13.34
C VAL A 166 -5.27 9.42 14.66
N SER A 167 -5.26 10.75 14.66
CA SER A 167 -5.58 11.52 15.87
C SER A 167 -7.08 11.63 16.11
N ASP A 168 -7.88 11.57 15.05
CA ASP A 168 -9.33 11.70 15.05
C ASP A 168 -9.93 10.83 13.95
N ILE A 169 -10.57 9.73 14.34
CA ILE A 169 -11.18 8.78 13.41
C ILE A 169 -12.29 9.40 12.56
N ASP A 170 -13.05 10.37 13.08
CA ASP A 170 -14.18 10.93 12.31
C ASP A 170 -13.67 11.81 11.16
N LYS A 171 -12.58 12.56 11.39
CA LYS A 171 -11.87 13.27 10.32
C LYS A 171 -11.26 12.31 9.31
N ALA A 172 -10.63 11.23 9.78
CA ALA A 172 -10.07 10.22 8.90
C ALA A 172 -11.15 9.53 8.05
N ILE A 173 -12.33 9.23 8.62
CA ILE A 173 -13.48 8.70 7.88
C ILE A 173 -13.95 9.72 6.81
N ALA A 174 -14.03 11.01 7.13
CA ALA A 174 -14.38 12.04 6.14
C ALA A 174 -13.42 12.04 4.93
N PHE A 175 -12.14 11.76 5.17
CA PHE A 175 -11.17 11.57 4.10
C PHE A 175 -11.35 10.21 3.38
N TYR A 176 -11.12 9.08 4.04
CA TYR A 176 -11.09 7.76 3.39
C TYR A 176 -12.45 7.29 2.86
N ALA A 177 -13.52 7.47 3.62
CA ALA A 177 -14.87 7.12 3.17
C ALA A 177 -15.48 8.25 2.34
N GLY A 178 -15.45 9.49 2.83
CA GLY A 178 -16.12 10.62 2.17
C GLY A 178 -15.43 11.06 0.89
N THR A 179 -14.10 11.11 0.86
CA THR A 179 -13.32 11.59 -0.29
C THR A 179 -12.83 10.44 -1.17
N LEU A 180 -12.34 9.34 -0.60
CA LEU A 180 -11.82 8.22 -1.41
C LEU A 180 -12.84 7.11 -1.68
N GLN A 181 -14.05 7.21 -1.12
CA GLN A 181 -15.15 6.25 -1.33
C GLN A 181 -14.76 4.81 -0.93
N ILE A 182 -14.02 4.69 0.18
CA ILE A 182 -13.77 3.44 0.91
C ILE A 182 -14.74 3.43 2.10
N ASP A 183 -16.01 3.17 1.82
CA ASP A 183 -17.13 3.66 2.63
C ASP A 183 -17.87 2.58 3.43
N GLN A 184 -17.56 1.30 3.22
CA GLN A 184 -18.15 0.23 4.02
C GLN A 184 -17.48 0.16 5.40
N ILE A 185 -18.13 0.67 6.43
CA ILE A 185 -17.73 0.43 7.83
C ILE A 185 -18.04 -1.03 8.17
N VAL A 186 -16.98 -1.84 8.37
CA VAL A 186 -17.08 -3.26 8.73
C VAL A 186 -17.27 -3.40 10.24
N TYR A 187 -16.55 -2.59 11.00
CA TYR A 187 -16.73 -2.41 12.43
C TYR A 187 -16.22 -1.04 12.85
N ASP A 188 -16.81 -0.52 13.93
CA ASP A 188 -16.32 0.61 14.72
C ASP A 188 -16.43 0.17 16.19
N LYS A 189 -15.29 -0.05 16.84
CA LYS A 189 -15.24 -0.54 18.22
C LYS A 189 -14.28 0.29 19.03
N THR A 190 -14.65 0.54 20.29
CA THR A 190 -13.79 1.19 21.28
C THR A 190 -13.51 0.22 22.42
N GLY A 191 -12.26 0.12 22.85
CA GLY A 191 -11.87 -0.77 23.93
C GLY A 191 -10.40 -1.21 23.85
N THR A 192 -10.09 -2.27 24.57
CA THR A 192 -8.85 -3.03 24.46
C THR A 192 -9.02 -4.17 23.45
N PHE A 193 -7.92 -4.63 22.87
CA PHE A 193 -7.95 -5.63 21.79
C PHE A 193 -6.88 -6.70 22.00
N GLU A 194 -7.29 -7.93 22.31
CA GLU A 194 -6.37 -9.04 22.56
C GLU A 194 -5.47 -9.35 21.36
N ASP A 195 -5.96 -9.14 20.14
CA ASP A 195 -5.17 -9.34 18.92
C ASP A 195 -4.02 -8.34 18.77
N PHE A 196 -3.93 -7.31 19.61
CA PHE A 196 -2.80 -6.36 19.65
C PHE A 196 -1.70 -6.74 20.65
N ALA A 197 -1.78 -7.90 21.31
CA ALA A 197 -0.78 -8.31 22.32
C ALA A 197 0.65 -8.43 21.78
N PHE A 198 0.82 -8.93 20.55
CA PHE A 198 2.13 -9.01 19.89
C PHE A 198 2.76 -7.63 19.62
N LEU A 199 1.92 -6.60 19.56
CA LEU A 199 2.32 -5.20 19.36
C LEU A 199 2.54 -4.48 20.70
N GLY A 200 2.38 -5.17 21.84
CA GLY A 200 2.48 -4.57 23.18
C GLY A 200 1.33 -3.59 23.49
N ALA A 201 0.19 -3.72 22.82
CA ALA A 201 -0.91 -2.75 22.88
C ALA A 201 -2.26 -3.36 23.31
N ASP A 202 -2.30 -4.61 23.78
CA ASP A 202 -3.53 -5.29 24.23
C ASP A 202 -4.18 -4.66 25.47
N LYS A 203 -3.42 -3.88 26.24
CA LYS A 203 -3.90 -3.19 27.46
C LYS A 203 -4.19 -1.70 27.25
N GLN A 204 -3.87 -1.16 26.07
CA GLN A 204 -4.12 0.23 25.72
C GLN A 204 -5.54 0.40 25.16
N LEU A 205 -6.11 1.59 25.34
CA LEU A 205 -7.46 1.93 24.90
C LEU A 205 -7.43 2.56 23.50
N PHE A 206 -8.17 1.97 22.57
CA PHE A 206 -8.29 2.49 21.20
C PHE A 206 -9.74 2.62 20.76
N ARG A 207 -10.01 3.54 19.84
CA ARG A 207 -11.11 3.41 18.86
C ARG A 207 -10.50 2.81 17.59
N ARG A 208 -11.16 1.80 17.03
CA ARG A 208 -10.66 0.97 15.93
C ARG A 208 -11.78 0.82 14.89
N VAL A 209 -11.55 1.33 13.69
CA VAL A 209 -12.51 1.29 12.58
C VAL A 209 -11.90 0.59 11.38
N LEU A 210 -12.64 -0.33 10.77
CA LEU A 210 -12.26 -0.90 9.48
C LEU A 210 -13.19 -0.40 8.38
N LEU A 211 -12.61 0.31 7.42
CA LEU A 211 -13.24 0.72 6.18
C LEU A 211 -12.88 -0.27 5.08
N ARG A 212 -13.88 -0.71 4.31
CA ARG A 212 -13.71 -1.66 3.21
C ARG A 212 -14.26 -1.09 1.91
N LYS A 213 -13.57 -1.40 0.81
CA LYS A 213 -14.08 -1.26 -0.55
C LYS A 213 -14.01 -2.61 -1.23
N SER A 214 -15.15 -3.16 -1.61
CA SER A 214 -15.22 -4.40 -2.39
C SER A 214 -14.70 -4.18 -3.82
N LEU A 215 -14.24 -5.26 -4.46
CA LEU A 215 -13.88 -5.25 -5.88
C LEU A 215 -15.04 -4.72 -6.72
N GLY A 216 -14.82 -3.59 -7.40
CA GLY A 216 -15.77 -3.00 -8.34
C GLY A 216 -15.73 -3.66 -9.73
N LYS A 217 -16.44 -3.07 -10.69
CA LYS A 217 -16.44 -3.48 -12.12
C LYS A 217 -15.55 -2.60 -13.01
N VAL A 218 -14.86 -1.64 -12.40
CA VAL A 218 -14.09 -0.58 -13.07
C VAL A 218 -12.61 -0.64 -12.70
N GLY A 219 -11.79 0.07 -13.45
CA GLY A 219 -10.34 0.04 -13.39
C GLY A 219 -9.74 -1.06 -14.24
N ALA A 220 -8.77 -0.68 -15.08
CA ALA A 220 -8.06 -1.61 -15.97
C ALA A 220 -7.46 -2.79 -15.19
N PHE A 221 -6.88 -2.50 -14.02
CA PHE A 221 -6.25 -3.46 -13.13
C PHE A 221 -7.10 -3.84 -11.91
N GLY A 222 -8.35 -3.39 -11.82
CA GLY A 222 -9.20 -3.60 -10.64
C GLY A 222 -9.28 -5.07 -10.21
N LYS A 223 -9.43 -6.01 -11.15
CA LYS A 223 -9.43 -7.46 -10.84
C LYS A 223 -8.11 -7.98 -10.26
N LEU A 224 -6.97 -7.39 -10.66
CA LEU A 224 -5.66 -7.71 -10.08
C LEU A 224 -5.54 -7.11 -8.68
N LEU A 225 -5.84 -5.83 -8.50
CA LEU A 225 -5.65 -5.14 -7.22
C LEU A 225 -6.65 -5.64 -6.15
N GLY A 226 -7.90 -5.88 -6.54
CA GLY A 226 -8.94 -6.43 -5.69
C GLY A 226 -9.57 -5.38 -4.75
N GLY A 227 -10.14 -5.84 -3.64
CA GLY A 227 -10.71 -4.98 -2.62
C GLY A 227 -9.66 -4.28 -1.75
N ILE A 228 -10.09 -3.22 -1.05
CA ILE A 228 -9.28 -2.38 -0.16
C ILE A 228 -9.79 -2.53 1.28
N GLU A 229 -8.88 -2.61 2.23
CA GLU A 229 -9.14 -2.58 3.68
C GLU A 229 -8.28 -1.52 4.37
N ILE A 230 -8.86 -0.40 4.81
CA ILE A 230 -8.18 0.63 5.60
C ILE A 230 -8.66 0.53 7.04
N GLU A 231 -7.74 0.17 7.93
CA GLU A 231 -8.01 0.08 9.36
C GLU A 231 -7.45 1.31 10.07
N LEU A 232 -8.34 2.12 10.63
CA LEU A 232 -8.02 3.34 11.37
C LEU A 232 -7.94 3.02 12.85
N VAL A 233 -6.86 3.45 13.50
CA VAL A 233 -6.63 3.22 14.93
C VAL A 233 -6.31 4.54 15.61
N GLN A 234 -7.17 4.95 16.55
CA GLN A 234 -6.98 6.14 17.37
C GLN A 234 -6.66 5.71 18.79
N ALA A 235 -5.47 6.10 19.29
CA ALA A 235 -5.13 5.93 20.69
C ALA A 235 -5.93 6.90 21.56
N LEU A 236 -6.56 6.40 22.64
CA LEU A 236 -7.45 7.19 23.50
C LEU A 236 -6.85 7.50 24.87
N ASP A 237 -5.83 6.77 25.28
CA ASP A 237 -5.19 6.87 26.60
C ASP A 237 -3.75 7.41 26.56
N ARG A 238 -3.27 7.82 25.37
CA ARG A 238 -1.96 8.43 25.17
C ARG A 238 -1.96 9.43 24.02
N THR A 239 -0.95 10.31 24.00
CA THR A 239 -0.68 11.17 22.85
C THR A 239 0.12 10.40 21.80
N PRO A 240 -0.38 10.28 20.55
CA PRO A 240 0.36 9.61 19.48
C PRO A 240 1.49 10.49 18.94
N ARG A 241 2.55 9.86 18.41
CA ARG A 241 3.64 10.54 17.68
C ARG A 241 3.48 10.33 16.18
N LYS A 242 4.02 11.23 15.35
CA LYS A 242 4.10 10.96 13.90
C LYS A 242 5.17 9.91 13.66
N ILE A 243 4.81 8.81 12.99
CA ILE A 243 5.76 7.72 12.69
C ILE A 243 6.99 8.25 11.94
N PHE A 244 6.80 9.23 11.04
CA PHE A 244 7.84 9.88 10.24
C PHE A 244 8.34 11.22 10.81
N GLU A 245 8.13 11.49 12.10
CA GLU A 245 8.70 12.67 12.76
C GLU A 245 10.22 12.77 12.51
N ASP A 246 10.67 13.97 12.11
CA ASP A 246 12.07 14.31 11.78
C ASP A 246 12.72 13.50 10.65
N ARG A 247 11.92 12.95 9.73
CA ARG A 247 12.41 12.12 8.61
C ARG A 247 11.79 12.55 7.28
N ASP A 248 12.56 12.37 6.21
CA ASP A 248 12.14 12.67 4.84
C ASP A 248 11.37 11.48 4.24
N TRP A 249 10.58 11.76 3.20
CA TRP A 249 10.05 10.72 2.33
C TRP A 249 11.17 9.94 1.65
N GLY A 250 11.20 8.62 1.82
CA GLY A 250 12.27 7.72 1.39
C GLY A 250 13.15 7.21 2.54
N ASP A 251 13.04 7.81 3.73
CA ASP A 251 13.61 7.26 4.97
C ASP A 251 12.89 5.97 5.41
N ALA A 252 13.46 5.27 6.39
CA ALA A 252 13.09 3.89 6.67
C ALA A 252 11.63 3.68 7.09
N GLY A 253 10.93 2.70 6.51
CA GLY A 253 9.55 2.35 6.86
C GLY A 253 8.54 2.68 5.75
N PHE A 254 7.25 2.64 6.04
CA PHE A 254 6.20 2.85 5.02
C PHE A 254 6.03 4.34 4.69
N ILE A 255 6.47 4.74 3.50
CA ILE A 255 6.58 6.16 3.11
C ILE A 255 5.32 6.72 2.45
N HIS A 256 4.47 5.88 1.88
CA HIS A 256 3.17 6.28 1.32
C HIS A 256 2.24 5.08 1.09
N LEU A 257 0.94 5.34 0.96
CA LEU A 257 -0.06 4.38 0.47
C LEU A 257 -0.59 4.86 -0.88
N CYS A 258 -0.45 4.03 -1.93
CA CYS A 258 -0.83 4.42 -3.29
C CYS A 258 -2.11 3.76 -3.77
N PHE A 259 -3.03 4.55 -4.32
CA PHE A 259 -4.23 4.05 -4.98
C PHE A 259 -4.16 4.21 -6.51
N ASP A 260 -4.70 3.22 -7.22
CA ASP A 260 -4.91 3.28 -8.67
C ASP A 260 -6.06 4.25 -8.97
N ALA A 261 -5.73 5.40 -9.55
CA ALA A 261 -6.68 6.43 -9.93
C ALA A 261 -7.24 6.18 -11.35
N LEU A 262 -8.54 6.43 -11.51
CA LEU A 262 -9.27 6.19 -12.75
C LEU A 262 -9.50 7.46 -13.58
N ASP A 263 -9.48 8.61 -12.90
CA ASP A 263 -9.62 9.94 -13.49
C ASP A 263 -8.95 10.92 -12.53
N MET A 264 -7.70 11.30 -12.83
CA MET A 264 -6.90 12.12 -11.93
C MET A 264 -7.46 13.54 -11.76
N ASP A 265 -8.07 14.10 -12.81
CA ASP A 265 -8.65 15.45 -12.74
C ASP A 265 -9.92 15.47 -11.89
N ALA A 266 -10.81 14.48 -12.07
CA ALA A 266 -11.98 14.34 -11.22
C ALA A 266 -11.58 14.07 -9.76
N LEU A 267 -10.56 13.24 -9.52
CA LEU A 267 -10.04 12.98 -8.17
C LEU A 267 -9.46 14.24 -7.54
N LYS A 268 -8.65 15.02 -8.27
CA LYS A 268 -8.12 16.31 -7.81
C LYS A 268 -9.23 17.26 -7.39
N ASN A 269 -10.26 17.41 -8.21
CA ASN A 269 -11.40 18.28 -7.93
C ASN A 269 -12.17 17.82 -6.69
N GLN A 270 -12.40 16.52 -6.53
CA GLN A 270 -13.09 15.95 -5.37
C GLN A 270 -12.27 16.14 -4.08
N CYS A 271 -10.97 15.85 -4.13
CA CYS A 271 -10.06 16.05 -3.00
C CYS A 271 -10.01 17.53 -2.59
N GLN A 272 -9.88 18.46 -3.55
CA GLN A 272 -9.91 19.90 -3.28
C GLN A 272 -11.26 20.35 -2.69
N ALA A 273 -12.39 19.90 -3.23
CA ALA A 273 -13.71 20.27 -2.74
C ALA A 273 -13.98 19.80 -1.29
N ASN A 274 -13.34 18.69 -0.89
CA ASN A 274 -13.45 18.13 0.45
C ASN A 274 -12.35 18.63 1.42
N GLY A 275 -11.51 19.57 1.01
CA GLY A 275 -10.48 20.19 1.87
C GLY A 275 -9.14 19.46 1.91
N PHE A 276 -8.89 18.56 0.95
CA PHE A 276 -7.66 17.76 0.84
C PHE A 276 -6.96 18.03 -0.49
N PRO A 277 -6.42 19.23 -0.76
CA PRO A 277 -5.80 19.54 -2.05
C PRO A 277 -4.54 18.70 -2.28
N PHE A 278 -4.23 18.41 -3.56
CA PHE A 278 -2.96 17.75 -3.89
C PHE A 278 -1.77 18.62 -3.49
N THR A 279 -0.81 18.00 -2.81
CA THR A 279 0.45 18.61 -2.37
C THR A 279 1.55 18.47 -3.42
N VAL A 280 1.52 17.36 -4.18
CA VAL A 280 2.39 17.08 -5.33
C VAL A 280 1.51 16.63 -6.48
N ASP A 281 1.80 17.10 -7.69
CA ASP A 281 1.09 16.70 -8.90
C ASP A 281 2.08 16.74 -10.05
N SER A 282 2.29 15.62 -10.74
CA SER A 282 3.16 15.59 -11.91
C SER A 282 2.59 16.38 -13.09
N ALA A 283 1.31 16.79 -13.00
CA ALA A 283 0.47 17.50 -13.98
C ALA A 283 0.28 16.73 -15.30
N ASP A 284 1.38 16.32 -15.91
CA ASP A 284 1.45 15.57 -17.15
C ASP A 284 1.94 14.14 -16.91
N SER A 285 1.93 13.36 -18.01
CA SER A 285 2.42 11.99 -18.00
C SER A 285 3.92 11.98 -17.75
N PHE A 286 4.33 11.33 -16.68
CA PHE A 286 5.72 11.04 -16.32
C PHE A 286 6.12 9.63 -16.76
N ASP A 287 7.41 9.43 -17.00
CA ASP A 287 8.00 8.14 -17.31
C ASP A 287 8.23 7.35 -16.00
N MET A 288 7.56 6.21 -15.86
CA MET A 288 7.71 5.29 -14.74
C MET A 288 8.49 4.04 -15.18
N GLY A 289 9.62 4.28 -15.85
CA GLY A 289 10.51 3.28 -16.43
C GLY A 289 9.98 2.71 -17.74
N GLU A 290 9.06 1.74 -17.65
CA GLU A 290 8.46 1.07 -18.83
C GLU A 290 6.96 1.33 -18.99
N ALA A 291 6.39 1.95 -17.97
CA ALA A 291 5.03 2.48 -17.98
C ALA A 291 5.10 4.01 -18.02
N ALA A 292 3.99 4.64 -18.37
CA ALA A 292 3.83 6.08 -18.22
C ALA A 292 2.48 6.37 -17.57
N GLY A 293 2.41 7.43 -16.78
CA GLY A 293 1.22 7.80 -16.02
C GLY A 293 1.38 9.14 -15.34
N ARG A 294 0.34 9.60 -14.67
CA ARG A 294 0.39 10.79 -13.80
C ARG A 294 0.37 10.33 -12.36
N PHE A 295 1.20 10.93 -11.51
CA PHE A 295 1.15 10.67 -10.08
C PHE A 295 0.88 11.97 -9.32
N SER A 296 0.29 11.82 -8.14
CA SER A 296 0.03 12.93 -7.24
C SER A 296 0.03 12.47 -5.79
N TYR A 297 0.18 13.40 -4.87
CA TYR A 297 0.10 13.15 -3.44
C TYR A 297 -0.94 14.07 -2.79
N VAL A 298 -1.59 13.54 -1.77
CA VAL A 298 -2.37 14.29 -0.78
C VAL A 298 -1.94 13.85 0.62
N GLU A 299 -2.15 14.71 1.61
CA GLU A 299 -2.05 14.36 3.01
C GLU A 299 -3.44 13.98 3.55
N ASP A 300 -3.52 12.88 4.31
CA ASP A 300 -4.68 12.64 5.17
C ASP A 300 -4.74 13.71 6.30
N PRO A 301 -5.78 13.73 7.16
CA PRO A 301 -5.90 14.71 8.23
C PRO A 301 -4.72 14.81 9.21
N ASP A 302 -3.87 13.78 9.29
CA ASP A 302 -2.73 13.67 10.19
C ASP A 302 -1.36 13.84 9.47
N GLY A 303 -1.37 14.03 8.15
CA GLY A 303 -0.18 14.18 7.32
C GLY A 303 0.35 12.86 6.74
N THR A 304 -0.42 11.77 6.81
CA THR A 304 -0.05 10.51 6.15
C THR A 304 -0.08 10.72 4.64
N LEU A 305 1.00 10.35 3.95
CA LEU A 305 1.10 10.52 2.51
C LEU A 305 0.30 9.46 1.76
N ILE A 306 -0.67 9.94 0.98
CA ILE A 306 -1.50 9.13 0.10
C ILE A 306 -1.16 9.50 -1.33
N GLU A 307 -0.63 8.53 -2.07
CA GLU A 307 -0.29 8.66 -3.48
C GLU A 307 -1.48 8.22 -4.35
N PHE A 308 -1.63 8.86 -5.51
CA PHE A 308 -2.50 8.40 -6.58
C PHE A 308 -1.70 8.25 -7.84
N VAL A 309 -1.86 7.12 -8.53
CA VAL A 309 -1.26 6.88 -9.84
C VAL A 309 -2.33 6.57 -10.86
N GLU A 310 -2.40 7.38 -11.90
CA GLU A 310 -3.21 7.12 -13.09
C GLU A 310 -2.30 6.53 -14.19
N THR A 311 -2.53 5.26 -14.53
CA THR A 311 -1.70 4.57 -15.51
C THR A 311 -2.16 4.89 -16.94
N HIS A 312 -1.30 5.50 -17.74
CA HIS A 312 -1.60 5.86 -19.14
C HIS A 312 -1.14 4.83 -20.16
N LYS A 313 -0.03 4.13 -19.88
CA LYS A 313 0.59 3.19 -20.81
C LYS A 313 1.20 2.03 -20.05
N VAL A 314 0.93 0.80 -20.49
CA VAL A 314 1.45 -0.44 -19.87
C VAL A 314 2.00 -1.39 -20.92
N PRO A 315 3.15 -2.05 -20.68
CA PRO A 315 3.67 -3.09 -21.57
C PRO A 315 2.78 -4.33 -21.57
N ILE A 316 2.47 -4.85 -22.76
CA ILE A 316 1.83 -6.17 -22.95
C ILE A 316 2.90 -7.20 -23.33
N VAL A 317 3.76 -6.87 -24.29
CA VAL A 317 4.91 -7.71 -24.65
C VAL A 317 6.14 -6.82 -24.76
N LYS A 318 6.81 -6.64 -23.62
CA LYS A 318 7.98 -5.76 -23.48
C LYS A 318 9.04 -6.01 -24.56
N LYS A 319 9.43 -7.27 -24.77
CA LYS A 319 10.46 -7.67 -25.77
C LYS A 319 10.10 -7.29 -27.21
N LEU A 320 8.82 -7.15 -27.52
CA LEU A 320 8.32 -6.79 -28.85
C LEU A 320 7.90 -5.31 -28.92
N GLY A 321 8.09 -4.54 -27.84
CA GLY A 321 7.67 -3.14 -27.77
C GLY A 321 6.15 -2.95 -27.89
N ILE A 322 5.34 -3.97 -27.54
CA ILE A 322 3.88 -3.89 -27.62
C ILE A 322 3.34 -3.32 -26.31
N TYR A 323 2.65 -2.18 -26.40
CA TYR A 323 2.07 -1.47 -25.26
C TYR A 323 0.58 -1.23 -25.45
N LEU A 324 -0.15 -1.25 -24.35
CA LEU A 324 -1.52 -0.76 -24.29
C LEU A 324 -1.51 0.71 -23.85
N ASN A 325 -2.16 1.57 -24.63
CA ASN A 325 -2.45 2.95 -24.25
C ASN A 325 -3.83 3.01 -23.60
N LEU A 326 -3.85 3.24 -22.29
CA LEU A 326 -5.07 3.34 -21.49
C LEU A 326 -5.76 4.71 -21.66
N LYS A 327 -5.02 5.80 -21.95
CA LYS A 327 -5.63 7.11 -22.25
C LYS A 327 -6.57 7.08 -23.44
N LYS A 328 -6.27 6.27 -24.46
CA LYS A 328 -7.12 6.10 -25.66
C LYS A 328 -8.30 5.16 -25.43
N ARG A 329 -8.37 4.49 -24.28
CA ARG A 329 -9.39 3.48 -23.99
C ARG A 329 -10.67 4.15 -23.50
N LYS A 330 -11.74 4.02 -24.30
CA LYS A 330 -13.05 4.63 -23.99
C LYS A 330 -13.80 3.98 -22.81
N LYS A 331 -13.38 2.81 -22.35
CA LYS A 331 -14.05 2.04 -21.29
C LYS A 331 -13.11 1.83 -20.11
N GLN A 332 -13.58 2.20 -18.92
CA GLN A 332 -12.92 1.99 -17.63
C GLN A 332 -13.16 0.58 -17.07
N THR A 333 -13.59 -0.41 -17.88
CA THR A 333 -13.80 -1.79 -17.40
C THR A 333 -12.47 -2.52 -17.16
N HIS A 334 -12.49 -3.65 -16.47
CA HIS A 334 -11.29 -4.49 -16.34
C HIS A 334 -10.68 -4.86 -17.69
N LEU A 335 -9.36 -5.02 -17.71
CA LEU A 335 -8.68 -5.66 -18.83
C LEU A 335 -8.95 -7.17 -18.82
N PRO A 336 -8.93 -7.82 -20.01
CA PRO A 336 -8.96 -9.28 -20.08
C PRO A 336 -7.82 -9.91 -19.26
N ASP A 337 -8.11 -11.00 -18.57
CA ASP A 337 -7.15 -11.68 -17.68
C ASP A 337 -5.84 -12.03 -18.39
N TRP A 338 -5.90 -12.48 -19.64
CA TRP A 338 -4.70 -12.84 -20.41
C TRP A 338 -3.76 -11.66 -20.63
N MET A 339 -4.28 -10.43 -20.74
CA MET A 339 -3.47 -9.22 -20.91
C MET A 339 -2.76 -8.89 -19.60
N VAL A 340 -3.50 -8.88 -18.49
CA VAL A 340 -2.93 -8.60 -17.16
C VAL A 340 -1.93 -9.69 -16.76
N ALA A 341 -2.19 -10.94 -17.15
CA ALA A 341 -1.31 -12.09 -16.93
C ALA A 341 0.10 -11.92 -17.53
N THR A 342 0.26 -11.08 -18.56
CA THR A 342 1.56 -10.80 -19.21
C THR A 342 2.53 -10.06 -18.30
N LEU A 343 2.04 -9.27 -17.33
CA LEU A 343 2.89 -8.64 -16.30
C LEU A 343 3.73 -9.70 -15.57
N GLY A 344 3.18 -10.89 -15.37
CA GLY A 344 3.85 -11.99 -14.70
C GLY A 344 4.99 -12.66 -15.49
N TRP A 345 5.25 -12.28 -16.74
CA TRP A 345 6.37 -12.83 -17.50
C TRP A 345 7.74 -12.37 -17.00
N GLY A 346 7.79 -11.26 -16.26
CA GLY A 346 8.99 -10.78 -15.57
C GLY A 346 9.28 -11.49 -14.25
N LYS A 347 8.52 -12.55 -13.90
CA LYS A 347 8.68 -13.27 -12.62
C LYS A 347 10.13 -13.72 -12.40
N VAL A 348 10.69 -13.30 -11.27
CA VAL A 348 11.99 -13.76 -10.78
C VAL A 348 11.79 -15.14 -10.12
N LYS A 349 12.61 -16.10 -10.52
CA LYS A 349 12.63 -17.46 -9.94
C LYS A 349 13.74 -17.57 -8.91
N ASP A 350 13.50 -18.38 -7.88
CA ASP A 350 14.49 -18.78 -6.89
C ASP A 350 15.23 -20.06 -7.29
#